data_AF-A0A0M8WI70-F1
#
_entry.id   AF-A0A0M8WI70-F1
#
_cell.length_a   1.000
_cell.length_b   1.000
_cell.length_c   1.000
_cell.angle_alpha   90.00
_cell.angle_beta   90.00
_cell.angle_gamma   90.00
#
_symmetry.space_group_name_H-M   'P 1'
#
loop_
_entity.id
_entity.type
_entity.pdbx_description
1 polymer ?
#
loop_
_entity_poly.entity_id
_entity_poly.type
_entity_poly.pdbx_seq_one_letter_code
_entity_poly.pdbx_strand_id
1 'polypeptide(L)'
;MTLATLATASPASASARVCGNGGSDSLGYWEVCYEITGHGLYVEQVEGSARRTDNNNAKSIHIEYIKAGGVHWKNGLQASTNNLTDVFVLNASVSRAGNYCAKLWIASGGSQHYGGEACIYVH
;
A
#
# COMPACT_ATOMS: atom_id res chain seq x y z
N MET A 1 29.13 33.79 -27.40
CA MET A 1 27.74 33.32 -27.20
C MET A 1 27.81 31.96 -26.54
N THR A 2 27.56 31.90 -25.25
CA THR A 2 27.50 30.66 -24.47
C THR A 2 26.06 30.15 -24.54
N LEU A 3 25.84 28.99 -25.18
CA LEU A 3 24.56 28.29 -25.13
C LEU A 3 24.35 27.82 -23.69
N ALA A 4 23.34 28.38 -23.01
CA ALA A 4 22.88 27.85 -21.75
C ALA A 4 22.07 26.58 -22.05
N THR A 5 22.66 25.42 -21.74
CA THR A 5 21.93 24.16 -21.71
C THR A 5 20.90 24.25 -20.58
N LEU A 6 19.61 24.37 -20.90
CA LEU A 6 18.57 24.17 -19.90
C LEU A 6 18.63 22.69 -19.48
N ALA A 7 19.22 22.44 -18.33
CA ALA A 7 19.04 21.16 -17.65
C ALA A 7 17.54 21.07 -17.31
N THR A 8 16.82 20.18 -17.98
CA THR A 8 15.47 19.81 -17.57
C THR A 8 15.60 19.16 -16.20
N ALA A 9 15.19 19.87 -15.14
CA ALA A 9 15.12 19.29 -13.82
C ALA A 9 14.24 18.04 -13.89
N SER A 10 14.78 16.89 -13.47
CA SER A 10 13.98 15.67 -13.32
C SER A 10 12.81 15.98 -12.38
N PRO A 11 11.61 15.45 -12.63
CA PRO A 11 10.48 15.68 -11.75
C PRO A 11 10.84 15.23 -10.33
N ALA A 12 10.55 16.09 -9.35
CA ALA A 12 10.80 15.80 -7.94
C ALA A 12 10.03 14.54 -7.51
N SER A 13 10.64 13.74 -6.63
CA SER A 13 9.93 12.67 -5.95
C SER A 13 8.83 13.25 -5.07
N ALA A 14 7.69 12.61 -5.05
CA ALA A 14 6.61 12.88 -4.11
C ALA A 14 6.18 11.56 -3.46
N SER A 15 5.88 11.60 -2.17
CA SER A 15 5.19 10.51 -1.50
C SER A 15 3.93 11.00 -0.82
N ALA A 16 2.97 10.10 -0.69
CA ALA A 16 1.76 10.37 0.04
C ALA A 16 1.27 9.10 0.74
N ARG A 17 0.91 9.28 2.01
CA ARG A 17 0.57 8.21 2.93
C ARG A 17 -0.81 8.43 3.52
N VAL A 18 -1.58 7.35 3.59
CA VAL A 18 -2.90 7.29 4.20
C VAL A 18 -3.00 6.08 5.09
N CYS A 19 -3.68 6.23 6.23
CA CYS A 19 -3.92 5.13 7.16
C CYS A 19 -5.43 5.00 7.41
N GLY A 20 -5.87 3.77 7.60
CA GLY A 20 -7.24 3.41 7.94
C GLY A 20 -7.25 2.35 9.04
N ASN A 21 -8.33 2.34 9.82
CA ASN A 21 -8.50 1.38 10.91
C ASN A 21 -9.62 0.41 10.55
N GLY A 22 -9.48 -0.83 10.99
CA GLY A 22 -10.49 -1.85 10.77
C GLY A 22 -10.33 -3.06 11.69
N GLY A 23 -11.17 -4.06 11.46
CA GLY A 23 -11.17 -5.30 12.21
C GLY A 23 -12.34 -5.44 13.16
N SER A 24 -12.26 -6.44 14.04
CA SER A 24 -13.32 -6.82 14.98
C SER A 24 -12.76 -7.70 16.09
N ASP A 25 -13.55 -8.01 17.12
CA ASP A 25 -13.11 -8.83 18.25
C ASP A 25 -12.59 -10.22 17.84
N SER A 26 -13.12 -10.81 16.75
CA SER A 26 -12.72 -12.14 16.27
C SER A 26 -11.47 -12.12 15.38
N LEU A 27 -11.24 -11.01 14.68
CA LEU A 27 -10.14 -10.85 13.71
C LEU A 27 -8.97 -10.02 14.27
N GLY A 28 -9.19 -9.32 15.36
CA GLY A 28 -8.32 -8.28 15.92
C GLY A 28 -8.60 -6.91 15.33
N TYR A 29 -8.13 -5.88 16.03
CA TYR A 29 -8.17 -4.49 15.56
C TYR A 29 -6.82 -4.12 14.93
N TRP A 30 -6.89 -3.46 13.78
CA TRP A 30 -5.74 -3.20 12.93
C TRP A 30 -5.73 -1.75 12.42
N GLU A 31 -4.55 -1.17 12.37
CA GLU A 31 -4.23 0.00 11.56
C GLU A 31 -3.54 -0.48 10.29
N VAL A 32 -4.07 -0.08 9.14
CA VAL A 32 -3.50 -0.35 7.83
C VAL A 32 -3.06 0.98 7.26
N CYS A 33 -1.80 1.08 6.86
CA CYS A 33 -1.27 2.26 6.19
C CYS A 33 -0.81 1.89 4.78
N TYR A 34 -0.97 2.84 3.87
CA TYR A 34 -0.53 2.73 2.51
C TYR A 34 0.21 4.00 2.10
N GLU A 35 1.42 3.83 1.59
CA GLU A 35 2.24 4.91 1.07
C GLU A 35 2.57 4.66 -0.39
N ILE A 36 2.42 5.70 -1.19
CA ILE A 36 2.81 5.71 -2.59
C ILE A 36 3.91 6.72 -2.78
N THR A 37 4.98 6.30 -3.44
CA THR A 37 6.08 7.16 -3.87
C THR A 37 6.16 7.16 -5.39
N GLY A 38 6.30 8.34 -5.97
CA GLY A 38 6.32 8.54 -7.42
C GLY A 38 7.15 9.74 -7.85
N HIS A 39 7.38 9.83 -9.16
CA HIS A 39 8.07 10.93 -9.82
C HIS A 39 7.20 11.46 -10.98
N GLY A 40 6.79 12.72 -10.89
CA GLY A 40 5.86 13.30 -11.86
C GLY A 40 4.50 12.58 -11.85
N LEU A 41 4.06 12.05 -13.00
CA LEU A 41 2.78 11.34 -13.16
C LEU A 41 2.89 9.82 -12.96
N TYR A 42 4.01 9.34 -12.44
CA TYR A 42 4.30 7.92 -12.34
C TYR A 42 4.44 7.47 -10.89
N VAL A 43 3.84 6.33 -10.57
CA VAL A 43 4.11 5.62 -9.34
C VAL A 43 5.32 4.70 -9.53
N GLU A 44 6.27 4.75 -8.59
CA GLU A 44 7.49 3.94 -8.58
C GLU A 44 7.52 2.91 -7.46
N GLN A 45 6.97 3.25 -6.30
CA GLN A 45 6.95 2.35 -5.15
C GLN A 45 5.62 2.49 -4.43
N VAL A 46 5.15 1.36 -3.92
CA VAL A 46 4.04 1.30 -2.98
C VAL A 46 4.47 0.52 -1.76
N GLU A 47 4.08 0.99 -0.59
CA GLU A 47 4.33 0.33 0.69
C GLU A 47 2.99 0.16 1.41
N GLY A 48 2.66 -1.08 1.75
CA GLY A 48 1.56 -1.40 2.64
C GLY A 48 2.10 -1.80 4.00
N SER A 49 1.50 -1.30 5.06
CA SER A 49 1.76 -1.79 6.41
C SER A 49 0.46 -2.08 7.15
N ALA A 50 0.52 -3.06 8.04
CA ALA A 50 -0.57 -3.45 8.91
C ALA A 50 -0.02 -3.68 10.32
N ARG A 51 -0.61 -3.00 11.30
CA ARG A 51 -0.25 -3.09 12.71
C ARG A 51 -1.48 -3.43 13.52
N ARG A 52 -1.37 -4.45 14.36
CA ARG A 52 -2.39 -4.79 15.34
C ARG A 52 -2.38 -3.78 16.48
N THR A 53 -3.54 -3.30 16.90
CA THR A 53 -3.68 -2.21 17.88
C THR A 53 -4.26 -2.65 19.23
N ASP A 54 -4.75 -3.88 19.33
CA ASP A 54 -5.43 -4.42 20.53
C ASP A 54 -4.52 -5.28 21.46
N ASN A 55 -3.20 -5.29 21.21
CA ASN A 55 -2.18 -6.01 21.99
C ASN A 55 -2.41 -7.52 22.19
N ASN A 56 -3.17 -8.17 21.30
CA ASN A 56 -3.46 -9.59 21.40
C ASN A 56 -2.48 -10.43 20.54
N ASN A 57 -2.67 -11.75 20.47
CA ASN A 57 -1.77 -12.70 19.80
C ASN A 57 -1.66 -12.45 18.29
N ALA A 58 -0.52 -12.79 17.69
CA ALA A 58 -0.33 -12.69 16.23
C ALA A 58 -1.42 -13.42 15.41
N LYS A 59 -1.75 -12.88 14.24
CA LYS A 59 -2.65 -13.50 13.26
C LYS A 59 -1.91 -13.74 11.94
N SER A 60 -2.32 -14.75 11.20
CA SER A 60 -1.86 -14.95 9.83
C SER A 60 -2.53 -13.91 8.93
N ILE A 61 -1.74 -12.99 8.39
CA ILE A 61 -2.21 -11.85 7.60
C ILE A 61 -1.43 -11.70 6.30
N HIS A 62 -2.01 -11.03 5.31
CA HIS A 62 -1.31 -10.51 4.15
C HIS A 62 -1.94 -9.19 3.67
N ILE A 63 -1.18 -8.43 2.89
CA ILE A 63 -1.67 -7.19 2.28
C ILE A 63 -1.90 -7.43 0.78
N GLU A 64 -3.08 -7.09 0.30
CA GLU A 64 -3.43 -7.08 -1.10
C GLU A 64 -3.30 -5.67 -1.66
N TYR A 65 -2.65 -5.54 -2.82
CA TYR A 65 -2.48 -4.27 -3.53
C TYR A 65 -3.40 -4.19 -4.75
N ILE A 66 -4.20 -3.13 -4.77
CA ILE A 66 -5.12 -2.80 -5.86
C ILE A 66 -4.67 -1.51 -6.50
N LYS A 67 -4.55 -1.50 -7.83
CA LYS A 67 -4.22 -0.30 -8.61
C LYS A 67 -5.46 0.35 -9.20
N ALA A 68 -5.25 1.53 -9.79
CA ALA A 68 -6.25 2.26 -10.56
C ALA A 68 -7.04 1.36 -11.52
N GLY A 69 -8.37 1.49 -11.49
CA GLY A 69 -9.31 0.65 -12.25
C GLY A 69 -9.75 -0.63 -11.53
N GLY A 70 -9.45 -0.78 -10.24
CA GLY A 70 -9.90 -1.93 -9.44
C GLY A 70 -9.17 -3.23 -9.77
N VAL A 71 -8.05 -3.15 -10.48
CA VAL A 71 -7.28 -4.32 -10.90
C VAL A 71 -6.45 -4.79 -9.72
N HIS A 72 -6.71 -6.02 -9.28
CA HIS A 72 -5.82 -6.70 -8.35
C HIS A 72 -4.46 -6.89 -9.03
N TRP A 73 -3.42 -6.44 -8.35
CA TRP A 73 -2.08 -6.50 -8.90
C TRP A 73 -1.24 -7.55 -8.18
N LYS A 74 -1.24 -7.53 -6.84
CA LYS A 74 -0.31 -8.37 -6.08
C LYS A 74 -0.85 -8.68 -4.70
N ASN A 75 -0.54 -9.88 -4.21
CA ASN A 75 -0.59 -10.22 -2.80
C ASN A 75 0.81 -10.19 -2.20
N GLY A 76 0.93 -9.54 -1.06
CA GLY A 76 2.10 -9.57 -0.22
C GLY A 76 2.32 -10.94 0.42
N LEU A 77 3.42 -11.04 1.18
CA LEU A 77 3.72 -12.24 1.95
C LEU A 77 2.63 -12.52 2.97
N GLN A 78 2.17 -13.77 3.04
CA GLN A 78 1.34 -14.22 4.16
C GLN A 78 2.21 -14.60 5.35
N ALA A 79 1.99 -13.95 6.49
CA ALA A 79 2.80 -14.12 7.70
C ALA A 79 1.95 -14.07 8.98
N SER A 80 2.31 -14.89 9.97
CA SER A 80 1.75 -14.86 11.32
C SER A 80 2.45 -13.81 12.17
N THR A 81 1.91 -12.59 12.21
CA THR A 81 2.54 -11.44 12.89
C THR A 81 1.50 -10.46 13.45
N ASN A 82 1.93 -9.59 14.36
CA ASN A 82 1.18 -8.40 14.79
C ASN A 82 1.57 -7.14 14.00
N ASN A 83 2.68 -7.19 13.27
CA ASN A 83 3.19 -6.08 12.47
C ASN A 83 3.72 -6.63 11.15
N LEU A 84 3.17 -6.15 10.03
CA LEU A 84 3.61 -6.48 8.69
C LEU A 84 3.88 -5.17 7.95
N THR A 85 5.03 -5.09 7.29
CA THR A 85 5.32 -4.07 6.29
C THR A 85 5.76 -4.81 5.05
N ASP A 86 5.16 -4.48 3.92
CA ASP A 86 5.50 -5.05 2.63
C ASP A 86 5.68 -3.91 1.62
N VAL A 87 6.81 -3.94 0.93
CA VAL A 87 7.23 -2.89 0.01
C VAL A 87 7.28 -3.51 -1.37
N PHE A 88 6.65 -2.83 -2.32
CA PHE A 88 6.66 -3.24 -3.71
C PHE A 88 7.13 -2.12 -4.62
N VAL A 89 8.27 -2.36 -5.27
CA VAL A 89 8.82 -1.49 -6.29
C VAL A 89 8.22 -1.85 -7.64
N LEU A 90 7.70 -0.84 -8.33
CA LEU A 90 7.06 -0.97 -9.62
C LEU A 90 8.13 -0.83 -10.70
N ASN A 91 8.59 -1.97 -11.24
CA ASN A 91 9.62 -1.99 -12.31
C ASN A 91 9.19 -1.31 -13.62
N ALA A 92 7.90 -0.94 -13.75
CA ALA A 92 7.40 -0.11 -14.82
C ALA A 92 6.59 1.03 -14.22
N SER A 93 6.97 2.26 -14.53
CA SER A 93 6.28 3.49 -14.17
C SER A 93 4.80 3.39 -14.56
N VAL A 94 3.92 3.17 -13.59
CA VAL A 94 2.49 2.93 -13.89
C VAL A 94 1.80 4.28 -14.04
N SER A 95 1.68 4.74 -15.29
CA SER A 95 0.87 5.91 -15.64
C SER A 95 -0.61 5.53 -15.65
N ARG A 96 -1.30 5.72 -14.53
CA ARG A 96 -2.77 5.87 -14.46
C ARG A 96 -3.17 6.68 -13.24
N ALA A 97 -3.82 7.81 -13.47
CA ALA A 97 -4.62 8.46 -12.44
C ALA A 97 -5.70 7.47 -11.94
N GLY A 98 -5.96 7.48 -10.64
CA GLY A 98 -6.96 6.62 -10.02
C GLY A 98 -6.66 6.26 -8.56
N ASN A 99 -7.55 5.45 -7.99
CA ASN A 99 -7.40 4.94 -6.63
C ASN A 99 -6.43 3.76 -6.60
N TYR A 100 -5.48 3.85 -5.69
CA TYR A 100 -4.57 2.79 -5.33
C TYR A 100 -4.80 2.46 -3.86
N CYS A 101 -4.93 1.18 -3.53
CA CYS A 101 -5.29 0.75 -2.20
C CYS A 101 -4.42 -0.42 -1.72
N ALA A 102 -4.17 -0.46 -0.42
CA ALA A 102 -3.79 -1.66 0.31
C ALA A 102 -4.98 -2.17 1.11
N LYS A 103 -5.29 -3.46 0.97
CA LYS A 103 -6.29 -4.16 1.78
C LYS A 103 -5.62 -5.19 2.67
N LEU A 104 -5.99 -5.22 3.94
CA LEU A 104 -5.54 -6.24 4.87
C LEU A 104 -6.49 -7.44 4.82
N TRP A 105 -5.92 -8.62 4.68
CA TRP A 105 -6.62 -9.90 4.78
C TRP A 105 -6.09 -10.72 5.95
N ILE A 106 -6.99 -11.33 6.71
CA ILE A 106 -6.71 -12.06 7.93
C ILE A 106 -7.23 -13.50 7.77
N ALA A 107 -6.35 -14.48 7.87
CA ALA A 107 -6.73 -15.89 7.85
C ALA A 107 -7.24 -16.33 9.23
N SER A 108 -8.51 -16.74 9.29
CA SER A 108 -9.16 -17.21 10.51
C SER A 108 -10.21 -18.26 10.18
N GLY A 109 -10.21 -19.37 10.93
CA GLY A 109 -11.18 -20.45 10.73
C GLY A 109 -11.12 -21.09 9.33
N GLY A 110 -9.94 -21.12 8.70
CA GLY A 110 -9.75 -21.66 7.34
C GLY A 110 -10.19 -20.75 6.19
N SER A 111 -10.64 -19.52 6.48
CA SER A 111 -11.05 -18.53 5.46
C SER A 111 -10.28 -17.21 5.60
N GLN A 112 -10.25 -16.42 4.53
CA GLN A 112 -9.70 -15.06 4.52
C GLN A 112 -10.80 -14.05 4.84
N HIS A 113 -10.51 -13.13 5.75
CA HIS A 113 -11.44 -12.09 6.20
C HIS A 113 -10.83 -10.71 5.98
N TYR A 114 -11.67 -9.75 5.59
CA TYR A 114 -11.25 -8.37 5.39
C TYR A 114 -10.99 -7.69 6.74
N GLY A 115 -9.78 -7.14 6.90
CA GLY A 115 -9.32 -6.49 8.13
C GLY A 115 -9.30 -4.96 8.07
N GLY A 116 -9.32 -4.36 6.87
CA GLY A 116 -9.26 -2.91 6.68
C GLY A 116 -8.60 -2.54 5.36
N GLU A 117 -8.70 -1.27 4.97
CA GLU A 117 -8.06 -0.74 3.78
C GLU A 117 -7.59 0.70 3.97
N ALA A 118 -6.60 1.07 3.18
CA ALA A 118 -6.10 2.42 3.03
C ALA A 118 -5.91 2.70 1.54
N CYS A 119 -6.51 3.80 1.05
CA CYS A 119 -6.53 4.16 -0.35
C CYS A 119 -6.06 5.59 -0.57
N ILE A 120 -5.26 5.79 -1.61
CA ILE A 120 -4.87 7.10 -2.10
C ILE A 120 -5.29 7.27 -3.56
N TYR A 121 -5.77 8.47 -3.88
CA TYR A 121 -6.09 8.86 -5.24
C TYR A 121 -4.92 9.63 -5.86
N VAL A 122 -4.34 9.07 -6.92
CA VAL A 122 -3.28 9.72 -7.72
C VAL A 122 -3.94 10.39 -8.92
N HIS A 123 -3.58 11.65 -9.22
CA HIS A 123 -4.09 12.44 -10.34
C HIS A 123 -2.98 12.80 -11.33
#